data_AF-A0A0B1S562-F1
#
_entry.id   AF-A0A0B1S562-F1
#
_cell.length_a   1.000
_cell.length_b   1.000
_cell.length_c   1.000
_cell.angle_alpha   90.00
_cell.angle_beta   90.00
_cell.angle_gamma   90.00
#
_symmetry.space_group_name_H-M   'P 1'
#
loop_
_entity.id
_entity.type
_entity.pdbx_description
1 polymer ?
#
loop_
_entity_poly.entity_id
_entity_poly.type
_entity_poly.pdbx_seq_one_letter_code
_entity_poly.pdbx_strand_id
1 'polypeptide(L)'
;MKFTPKEKDELFAITAGIMHMGELKFKQRPREEQAELEDGKEGELACKMFSVDYDKFISSLLKPRVKVGTEWVNKGQNLEQVNWAVGALAKALYARMFSWLIKRCNKTLDAQDLSRDFFIGVLDIAGFEIFDVSLY
;
A
#
# COMPACT_ATOMS: atom_id res chain seq x y z
N MET A 1 19.93 11.88 -10.20
CA MET A 1 19.44 11.08 -9.04
C MET A 1 20.04 9.67 -8.91
N LYS A 2 20.80 9.16 -9.90
CA LYS A 2 21.60 7.91 -9.82
C LYS A 2 20.88 6.74 -9.12
N PHE A 3 19.63 6.46 -9.50
CA PHE A 3 18.94 5.25 -9.04
C PHE A 3 19.60 4.02 -9.67
N THR A 4 19.83 2.99 -8.87
CA THR A 4 20.30 1.70 -9.38
C THR A 4 19.19 1.04 -10.21
N PRO A 5 19.52 0.14 -11.15
CA PRO A 5 18.50 -0.62 -11.88
C PRO A 5 17.54 -1.35 -10.94
N LYS A 6 18.07 -1.99 -9.90
CA LYS A 6 17.28 -2.69 -8.88
C LYS A 6 16.29 -1.77 -8.16
N GLU A 7 16.69 -0.57 -7.74
CA GLU A 7 15.78 0.39 -7.09
C GLU A 7 14.62 0.77 -8.02
N LYS A 8 14.86 0.89 -9.34
CA LYS A 8 13.79 1.20 -10.30
C LYS A 8 12.85 0.01 -10.47
N ASP A 9 13.40 -1.19 -10.63
CA ASP A 9 12.62 -2.41 -10.81
C ASP A 9 11.75 -2.68 -9.57
N GLU A 10 12.26 -2.44 -8.35
CA GLU A 10 11.48 -2.55 -7.11
C GLU A 10 10.35 -1.52 -7.03
N LEU A 11 10.57 -0.27 -7.46
CA LEU A 11 9.51 0.74 -7.53
C LEU A 11 8.42 0.35 -8.54
N PHE A 12 8.82 -0.20 -9.69
CA PHE A 12 7.86 -0.69 -10.69
C PHE A 12 7.11 -1.91 -10.19
N ALA A 13 7.77 -2.84 -9.51
CA ALA A 13 7.15 -4.01 -8.91
C ALA A 13 6.11 -3.59 -7.85
N ILE A 14 6.43 -2.67 -6.94
CA ILE A 14 5.47 -2.19 -5.94
C ILE A 14 4.27 -1.53 -6.61
N THR A 15 4.50 -0.69 -7.63
CA THR A 15 3.41 -0.04 -8.37
C THR A 15 2.51 -1.07 -9.05
N ALA A 16 3.09 -2.03 -9.78
CA ALA A 16 2.34 -3.09 -10.45
C ALA A 16 1.60 -3.99 -9.44
N GLY A 17 2.23 -4.31 -8.31
CA GLY A 17 1.62 -5.09 -7.24
C GLY A 17 0.40 -4.40 -6.64
N ILE A 18 0.42 -3.07 -6.48
CA ILE A 18 -0.74 -2.30 -6.03
C ILE A 18 -1.88 -2.39 -7.04
N MET A 19 -1.58 -2.31 -8.35
CA MET A 19 -2.59 -2.42 -9.41
C MET A 19 -3.25 -3.82 -9.42
N HIS A 20 -2.44 -4.89 -9.42
CA HIS A 20 -2.96 -6.26 -9.33
C HIS A 20 -3.78 -6.49 -8.06
N MET A 21 -3.30 -6.02 -6.91
CA MET A 21 -4.03 -6.13 -5.65
C MET A 21 -5.38 -5.40 -5.68
N GLY A 22 -5.48 -4.29 -6.43
CA GLY A 22 -6.73 -3.55 -6.63
C GLY A 22 -7.79 -4.31 -7.42
N GLU A 23 -7.39 -5.30 -8.23
CA GLU A 23 -8.28 -6.14 -9.03
C GLU A 23 -8.72 -7.43 -8.30
N LEU A 24 -8.33 -7.61 -7.03
CA LEU A 24 -8.78 -8.73 -6.21
C LEU A 24 -10.30 -8.69 -6.02
N LYS A 25 -10.97 -9.78 -6.40
CA LYS A 25 -12.43 -9.92 -6.26
C LYS A 25 -12.76 -10.84 -5.10
N PHE A 26 -13.64 -10.35 -4.24
CA PHE A 26 -14.16 -11.06 -3.09
C PHE A 26 -15.68 -11.18 -3.20
N LYS A 27 -16.22 -12.25 -2.65
CA LYS A 27 -17.65 -12.47 -2.54
C LYS A 27 -18.03 -12.83 -1.12
N GLN A 28 -19.28 -12.56 -0.76
CA GLN A 28 -19.81 -12.99 0.52
C GLN A 28 -20.30 -14.43 0.42
N ARG A 29 -19.97 -15.24 1.43
CA ARG A 29 -20.44 -16.63 1.50
C ARG A 29 -21.96 -16.67 1.71
N PRO A 30 -22.69 -17.55 1.00
CA PRO A 30 -24.11 -17.74 1.24
C PRO A 30 -24.34 -18.18 2.69
N ARG A 31 -25.16 -17.41 3.43
CA ARG A 31 -25.54 -17.68 4.84
C ARG A 31 -24.43 -17.48 5.88
N GLU A 32 -23.27 -16.93 5.51
CA GLU A 32 -22.21 -16.54 6.45
C GLU A 32 -21.87 -15.05 6.25
N GLU A 33 -21.49 -14.35 7.32
CA GLU A 33 -21.00 -12.97 7.20
C GLU A 33 -19.58 -12.88 6.62
N GLN A 34 -18.87 -14.00 6.52
CA GLN A 34 -17.49 -14.06 6.08
C GLN A 34 -17.35 -13.92 4.55
N ALA A 35 -16.39 -13.09 4.14
CA ALA A 35 -15.92 -12.99 2.77
C ALA A 35 -15.06 -14.20 2.37
N GLU A 36 -15.07 -14.51 1.08
CA GLU A 36 -14.14 -15.44 0.44
C GLU A 36 -13.61 -14.86 -0.87
N LEU A 37 -12.45 -15.35 -1.29
CA LEU A 37 -11.84 -14.97 -2.55
C LEU A 37 -12.60 -15.59 -3.72
N GLU A 38 -12.88 -14.81 -4.76
CA GLU A 38 -13.56 -15.28 -5.97
C GLU A 38 -12.55 -15.76 -7.03
N ASP A 39 -11.54 -14.93 -7.33
CA ASP A 39 -10.43 -15.26 -8.24
C ASP A 39 -9.09 -14.94 -7.57
N GLY A 40 -8.18 -15.90 -7.60
CA GLY A 40 -6.85 -15.80 -6.99
C GLY A 40 -5.75 -15.28 -7.91
N LYS A 41 -5.98 -15.21 -9.23
CA LYS A 41 -4.93 -14.89 -10.20
C LYS A 41 -4.24 -13.56 -9.94
N GLU A 42 -5.03 -12.51 -9.72
CA GLU A 42 -4.50 -11.18 -9.43
C GLU A 42 -3.76 -11.13 -8.08
N GLY A 43 -4.21 -11.93 -7.11
CA GLY A 43 -3.52 -12.08 -5.83
C GLY A 43 -2.15 -12.73 -5.97
N GLU A 44 -2.01 -13.76 -6.81
CA GLU A 44 -0.73 -14.40 -7.09
C GLU A 44 0.26 -13.43 -7.75
N LEU A 45 -0.21 -12.65 -8.72
CA LEU A 45 0.60 -11.62 -9.38
C LEU A 45 1.02 -10.52 -8.39
N ALA A 46 0.10 -10.02 -7.57
CA ALA A 46 0.42 -9.04 -6.52
C ALA A 46 1.45 -9.59 -5.53
N CYS A 47 1.28 -10.82 -5.04
CA CYS A 47 2.19 -11.46 -4.10
C CYS A 47 3.58 -11.69 -4.70
N LYS A 48 3.65 -12.05 -5.99
CA LYS A 48 4.91 -12.15 -6.72
C LYS A 48 5.65 -10.81 -6.78
N MET A 49 4.94 -9.71 -7.05
CA MET A 49 5.54 -8.38 -7.08
C MET A 49 6.01 -7.91 -5.70
N PHE A 50 5.23 -8.20 -4.65
CA PHE A 50 5.58 -7.87 -3.27
C PHE A 50 6.59 -8.83 -2.64
N SER A 51 6.89 -9.95 -3.30
CA SER A 51 7.71 -11.05 -2.76
C SER A 51 7.20 -11.57 -1.41
N VAL A 52 5.88 -11.77 -1.31
CA VAL A 52 5.21 -12.33 -0.13
C VAL A 52 4.52 -13.65 -0.45
N ASP A 53 4.28 -14.45 0.58
CA ASP A 53 3.56 -15.71 0.46
C ASP A 53 2.06 -15.48 0.20
N TYR A 54 1.55 -16.10 -0.86
CA TYR A 54 0.18 -15.91 -1.33
C TYR A 54 -0.86 -16.35 -0.29
N ASP A 55 -0.70 -17.56 0.28
CA ASP A 55 -1.67 -18.12 1.22
C ASP A 55 -1.76 -17.27 2.49
N LYS A 56 -0.61 -16.83 3.02
CA LYS A 56 -0.56 -15.91 4.16
C LYS A 56 -1.14 -14.56 3.84
N PHE A 57 -0.89 -14.02 2.64
CA PHE A 57 -1.42 -12.73 2.23
C PHE A 57 -2.95 -12.75 2.16
N ILE A 58 -3.53 -13.71 1.44
CA ILE A 58 -4.98 -13.87 1.32
C ILE A 58 -5.61 -14.19 2.68
N SER A 59 -5.01 -15.09 3.46
CA SER A 59 -5.52 -15.41 4.80
C SER A 59 -5.47 -14.20 5.73
N SER A 60 -4.50 -13.31 5.59
CA SER A 60 -4.39 -12.10 6.43
C SER A 60 -5.45 -11.05 6.07
N LEU A 61 -5.90 -11.00 4.83
CA LEU A 61 -7.02 -10.15 4.40
C LEU A 61 -8.36 -10.69 4.90
N LEU A 62 -8.60 -11.99 4.75
CA LEU A 62 -9.88 -12.63 5.08
C LEU A 62 -10.06 -12.92 6.58
N LYS A 63 -8.96 -13.26 7.27
CA LYS A 63 -8.91 -13.69 8.67
C LYS A 63 -7.71 -13.07 9.40
N PRO A 64 -7.61 -11.73 9.48
CA PRO A 64 -6.54 -11.06 10.21
C PRO A 64 -6.47 -11.54 11.66
N ARG A 65 -5.23 -11.68 12.14
CA ARG A 65 -4.95 -12.05 13.53
C ARG A 65 -4.98 -10.80 14.40
N VAL A 66 -5.90 -10.75 15.36
CA VAL A 66 -6.11 -9.63 16.26
C VAL A 66 -5.73 -10.03 17.67
N LYS A 67 -5.03 -9.15 18.39
CA LYS A 67 -4.68 -9.37 19.79
C LYS A 67 -5.84 -8.91 20.68
N VAL A 68 -6.35 -9.80 21.52
CA VAL A 68 -7.43 -9.52 22.48
C VAL A 68 -6.91 -9.87 23.86
N GLY A 69 -6.62 -8.84 24.68
CA GLY A 69 -5.91 -9.02 25.94
C GLY A 69 -4.52 -9.62 25.73
N THR A 70 -4.31 -10.83 26.24
CA THR A 70 -3.04 -11.58 26.12
C THR A 70 -3.04 -12.56 24.95
N GLU A 71 -4.20 -12.87 24.36
CA GLU A 71 -4.35 -13.89 23.33
C GLU A 71 -4.44 -13.31 21.93
N TRP A 72 -4.18 -14.16 20.93
CA TRP A 72 -4.34 -13.81 19.53
C TRP A 72 -5.44 -14.66 18.91
N VAL A 73 -6.41 -14.00 18.28
CA VAL A 73 -7.56 -14.64 17.65
C VAL A 73 -7.64 -14.28 16.17
N ASN A 74 -8.04 -15.22 15.34
CA ASN A 74 -8.32 -14.95 13.92
C ASN A 74 -9.74 -14.43 13.80
N LYS A 75 -9.90 -13.21 13.29
CA LYS A 75 -11.21 -12.59 13.10
C LYS A 75 -11.61 -12.64 11.63
N GLY A 76 -12.65 -13.39 11.29
CA GLY A 76 -13.25 -13.35 9.96
C GLY A 76 -13.75 -11.95 9.61
N GLN A 77 -13.50 -11.51 8.38
CA GLN A 77 -13.98 -10.23 7.85
C GLN A 77 -15.14 -10.43 6.88
N ASN A 78 -16.05 -9.47 6.85
CA ASN A 78 -17.08 -9.38 5.82
C ASN A 78 -16.54 -8.73 4.53
N LEU A 79 -17.35 -8.73 3.47
CA LEU A 79 -16.94 -8.24 2.15
C LEU A 79 -16.48 -6.78 2.17
N GLU A 80 -17.23 -5.92 2.84
CA GLU A 80 -16.93 -4.49 2.95
C GLU A 80 -15.61 -4.24 3.69
N GLN A 81 -15.39 -4.94 4.80
CA GLN A 81 -14.16 -4.86 5.59
C GLN A 81 -12.92 -5.28 4.79
N VAL A 82 -13.02 -6.34 4.00
CA VAL A 82 -11.90 -6.79 3.14
C VAL A 82 -11.59 -5.75 2.07
N ASN A 83 -12.61 -5.21 1.40
CA ASN A 83 -12.42 -4.17 0.39
C ASN A 83 -11.80 -2.89 0.98
N TRP A 84 -12.24 -2.48 2.17
CA TRP A 84 -11.61 -1.37 2.88
C TRP A 84 -10.15 -1.66 3.24
N ALA A 85 -9.85 -2.88 3.69
CA ALA A 85 -8.49 -3.29 4.01
C ALA A 85 -7.57 -3.24 2.78
N VAL A 86 -8.05 -3.72 1.62
CA VAL A 86 -7.31 -3.64 0.34
C VAL A 86 -7.06 -2.19 -0.05
N GLY A 87 -8.09 -1.33 -0.04
CA GLY A 87 -7.93 0.08 -0.38
C GLY A 87 -7.03 0.85 0.60
N ALA A 88 -7.11 0.55 1.89
CA ALA A 88 -6.23 1.11 2.91
C ALA A 88 -4.78 0.65 2.71
N LEU A 89 -4.56 -0.63 2.40
CA LEU A 89 -3.24 -1.19 2.12
C LEU A 89 -2.63 -0.57 0.87
N ALA A 90 -3.40 -0.40 -0.21
CA ALA A 90 -2.96 0.26 -1.44
C ALA A 90 -2.47 1.69 -1.17
N LYS A 91 -3.27 2.49 -0.49
CA LYS A 91 -2.90 3.87 -0.08
C LYS A 91 -1.64 3.88 0.79
N ALA A 92 -1.54 2.96 1.74
CA ALA A 92 -0.40 2.90 2.65
C ALA A 92 0.90 2.45 1.96
N LEU A 93 0.83 1.52 1.01
CA LEU A 93 1.97 1.09 0.20
C LEU A 93 2.46 2.23 -0.68
N TYR A 94 1.56 2.89 -1.41
CA TYR A 94 1.90 4.03 -2.27
C TYR A 94 2.52 5.17 -1.46
N ALA A 95 1.91 5.56 -0.33
CA ALA A 95 2.43 6.63 0.52
C ALA A 95 3.84 6.33 1.05
N ARG A 96 4.11 5.08 1.45
CA ARG A 96 5.45 4.67 1.92
C ARG A 96 6.47 4.63 0.79
N MET A 97 6.09 4.14 -0.39
CA MET A 97 6.93 4.14 -1.59
C MET A 97 7.30 5.58 -1.99
N PHE A 98 6.32 6.48 -2.03
CA PHE A 98 6.54 7.89 -2.35
C PHE A 98 7.42 8.58 -1.30
N SER A 99 7.18 8.32 -0.02
CA SER A 99 8.03 8.83 1.07
C SER A 99 9.47 8.34 0.96
N TRP A 100 9.68 7.08 0.55
CA TRP A 100 11.01 6.54 0.28
C TRP A 100 11.67 7.23 -0.91
N LEU A 101 10.91 7.49 -1.98
CA LEU A 101 11.39 8.20 -3.17
C LEU A 101 11.88 9.60 -2.81
N ILE A 102 11.11 10.37 -2.03
CA ILE A 102 11.52 11.70 -1.52
C ILE A 102 12.84 11.60 -0.76
N LYS A 103 12.94 10.67 0.19
CA LYS A 103 14.17 10.46 0.97
C LYS A 103 15.36 10.13 0.06
N ARG A 104 15.14 9.31 -0.99
CA ARG A 104 16.17 8.91 -1.94
C ARG A 104 16.63 10.07 -2.85
N CYS A 105 15.71 10.95 -3.24
CA CYS A 105 16.01 12.20 -3.94
C CYS A 105 16.84 13.14 -3.05
N ASN A 106 16.40 13.33 -1.80
CA ASN A 106 17.08 14.20 -0.84
C ASN A 106 18.52 13.75 -0.57
N LYS A 107 18.80 12.44 -0.50
CA LYS A 107 20.18 11.93 -0.39
C LYS A 107 21.09 12.33 -1.56
N THR A 108 20.54 12.55 -2.75
CA THR A 108 21.34 13.01 -3.91
C THR A 108 21.61 14.51 -3.85
N LEU A 109 20.73 15.26 -3.20
CA LEU A 109 20.81 16.72 -3.05
C LEU A 109 21.55 17.15 -1.79
N ASP A 110 21.88 16.20 -0.91
CA ASP A 110 22.57 16.46 0.33
C ASP A 110 24.04 16.85 0.06
N ALA A 111 24.34 18.13 0.22
CA ALA A 111 25.71 18.61 0.31
C ALA A 111 26.24 18.25 1.70
N GLN A 112 26.94 17.12 1.80
CA GLN A 112 27.71 16.78 3.00
C GLN A 112 28.78 17.86 3.23
N ASP A 113 29.04 18.17 4.51
CA ASP A 113 30.14 19.03 5.00
C ASP A 113 30.00 20.56 4.94
N LEU A 114 28.78 21.11 4.85
CA LEU A 114 28.55 22.56 5.07
C LEU A 114 27.63 22.80 6.28
N SER A 115 28.05 23.67 7.21
CA SER A 115 27.16 24.16 8.26
C SER A 115 25.99 24.91 7.61
N ARG A 116 24.76 24.48 7.90
CA ARG A 116 23.55 25.11 7.37
C ARG A 116 23.01 26.10 8.39
N ASP A 117 23.53 27.33 8.34
CA ASP A 117 23.07 28.40 9.24
C ASP A 117 21.75 29.01 8.76
N PHE A 118 21.50 29.02 7.45
CA PHE A 118 20.30 29.60 6.82
C PHE A 118 19.86 28.79 5.58
N PHE A 119 18.57 28.85 5.20
CA PHE A 119 18.06 28.28 3.96
C PHE A 119 16.93 29.14 3.35
N ILE A 120 16.73 29.03 2.02
CA ILE A 120 15.58 29.61 1.30
C ILE A 120 14.66 28.47 0.89
N GLY A 121 13.42 28.50 1.38
CA GLY A 121 12.38 27.52 1.02
C GLY A 121 11.54 28.03 -0.15
N VAL A 122 11.28 27.15 -1.13
CA VAL A 122 10.31 27.38 -2.21
C VAL A 122 9.11 26.47 -1.96
N LEU A 123 7.92 27.06 -1.84
CA LEU A 123 6.68 26.33 -1.59
C LEU A 123 5.87 26.20 -2.89
N ASP A 124 5.57 24.97 -3.27
CA ASP A 124 4.65 24.63 -4.36
C ASP A 124 3.59 23.68 -3.80
N ILE A 125 2.33 24.14 -3.80
CA ILE A 125 1.17 23.40 -3.28
C ILE A 125 0.00 23.61 -4.24
N ALA A 126 -0.91 22.63 -4.28
CA ALA A 126 -2.12 22.75 -5.08
C ALA A 126 -2.91 24.01 -4.71
N GLY A 127 -3.49 24.64 -5.74
CA GLY A 127 -4.37 25.80 -5.59
C GLY A 127 -5.76 25.41 -5.12
N PHE A 128 -6.68 26.38 -5.16
CA PHE A 128 -8.07 26.13 -4.83
C PHE A 128 -8.77 25.34 -5.94
N GLU A 129 -9.47 24.26 -5.58
CA GLU A 129 -10.20 23.39 -6.51
C GLU A 129 -11.68 23.29 -6.08
N ILE A 130 -12.60 23.41 -7.04
CA ILE A 130 -14.05 23.20 -6.82
C ILE A 130 -14.46 21.94 -7.59
N PHE A 131 -14.93 20.93 -6.87
CA PHE A 131 -15.46 19.68 -7.43
C PHE A 131 -16.94 19.51 -7.05
N ASP A 132 -17.69 18.79 -7.87
CA ASP A 132 -19.08 18.41 -7.55
C ASP A 132 -19.15 17.56 -6.26
N VAL A 133 -18.08 16.80 -5.97
CA VAL A 133 -17.92 16.04 -4.73
C VAL A 133 -16.51 16.31 -4.18
N SER A 134 -16.45 16.97 -3.02
CA SER A 134 -15.21 17.17 -2.26
C SER A 134 -15.07 16.07 -1.21
N LEU A 135 -14.08 15.19 -1.39
CA LEU A 135 -13.71 14.14 -0.44
C LEU A 135 -12.59 14.63 0.48
N TYR A 136 -12.51 14.06 1.70
CA TYR A 136 -11.47 14.35 2.70
C TYR A 136 -10.13 13.67 2.39
#